data_AF-A0A8K0EXW2-F1
#
_entry.id   AF-A0A8K0EXW2-F1
#
_cell.length_a   1.000
_cell.length_b   1.000
_cell.length_c   1.000
_cell.angle_alpha   90.00
_cell.angle_beta   90.00
_cell.angle_gamma   90.00
#
_symmetry.space_group_name_H-M   'P 1'
#
loop_
_entity.id
_entity.type
_entity.pdbx_description
1 polymer ?
#
loop_
_entity_poly.entity_id
_entity_poly.type
_entity_poly.pdbx_seq_one_letter_code
_entity_poly.pdbx_strand_id
1 'polypeptide(L)'
;MTFHPSFTRSGLRFVSRDSVGRRASLHQFTITEHFRTFRALVTMKVVVVGGGVVGLSSALCVKERCPQAELTVVAAEFTPNTTGDGAAGIIQPQLWDVTQEELTWLQWTFDHLSRLYKTEFSSQIGLFCQSGYNVFDREVPDPPWKDIVHGFRHLTGEEAKKFPGYSYGWFTTTLMLECRSYLPWLTQRLKEKGVKFEQRKIASLSEVCSDYDVVINCCGLSARTLLNDQGVKPGRGQIVRVHAPWIKHFLLTHNLSTTYYNSPYIIPG
;
A
#
# COMPACT_ATOMS: atom_id res chain seq x y z
N MET A 1 26.53 49.77 -14.04
CA MET A 1 25.40 50.40 -13.34
C MET A 1 25.20 49.68 -12.02
N THR A 2 25.48 50.37 -10.93
CA THR A 2 25.28 49.89 -9.56
C THR A 2 23.79 49.92 -9.23
N PHE A 3 23.22 48.79 -8.82
CA PHE A 3 21.81 48.67 -8.41
C PHE A 3 21.74 48.68 -6.88
N HIS A 4 21.11 49.71 -6.32
CA HIS A 4 20.66 49.71 -4.92
C HIS A 4 19.18 49.28 -4.89
N PRO A 5 18.82 48.19 -4.19
CA PRO A 5 17.43 47.85 -3.97
C PRO A 5 16.87 48.69 -2.81
N SER A 6 15.84 49.48 -3.07
CA SER A 6 14.97 50.01 -2.01
C SER A 6 13.69 49.16 -1.94
N PHE A 7 13.43 48.58 -0.78
CA PHE A 7 12.23 47.79 -0.52
C PHE A 7 11.10 48.72 -0.05
N THR A 8 9.99 48.73 -0.78
CA THR A 8 8.70 49.18 -0.26
C THR A 8 7.65 48.09 -0.49
N ARG A 9 6.64 48.05 0.39
CA ARG A 9 5.62 46.98 0.52
C ARG A 9 4.67 46.80 -0.68
N SER A 10 4.99 47.36 -1.85
CA SER A 10 4.18 47.26 -3.07
C SER A 10 5.04 47.15 -4.33
N GLY A 11 5.79 46.04 -4.45
CA GLY A 11 6.35 45.53 -5.70
C GLY A 11 7.53 46.30 -6.32
N LEU A 12 8.49 45.57 -6.92
CA LEU A 12 9.59 46.17 -7.67
C LEU A 12 9.07 46.86 -8.94
N ARG A 13 9.41 48.14 -9.13
CA ARG A 13 9.27 48.83 -10.43
C ARG A 13 10.65 48.99 -11.05
N PHE A 14 10.88 48.35 -12.19
CA PHE A 14 11.99 48.70 -13.07
C PHE A 14 11.50 49.67 -14.13
N VAL A 15 12.23 50.77 -14.31
CA VAL A 15 12.02 51.72 -15.40
C VAL A 15 13.28 51.70 -16.24
N SER A 16 13.23 51.13 -17.44
CA SER A 16 14.24 51.42 -18.47
C SER A 16 13.74 52.59 -19.32
N ARG A 17 14.67 53.45 -19.74
CA ARG A 17 14.44 54.51 -20.71
C ARG A 17 15.26 54.19 -21.94
N ASP A 18 14.63 54.17 -23.10
CA ASP A 18 15.36 54.14 -24.38
C ASP A 18 15.84 55.56 -24.73
N SER A 19 16.88 55.62 -25.56
CA SER A 19 17.69 56.80 -25.90
C SER A 19 16.96 57.97 -26.58
N VAL A 20 15.63 57.90 -26.75
CA VAL A 20 14.81 58.92 -27.43
C VAL A 20 13.60 59.38 -26.57
N GLY A 21 13.51 58.98 -25.30
CA GLY A 21 12.63 59.65 -24.33
C GLY A 21 11.12 59.53 -24.53
N ARG A 22 10.61 58.58 -25.33
CA ARG A 22 9.16 58.30 -25.41
C ARG A 22 8.74 57.23 -24.39
N ARG A 23 7.61 57.45 -23.72
CA ARG A 23 6.96 56.44 -22.86
C ARG A 23 6.42 55.30 -23.74
N ALA A 24 7.01 54.11 -23.63
CA ALA A 24 6.40 52.89 -24.16
C ALA A 24 5.22 52.49 -23.27
N SER A 25 4.07 52.21 -23.89
CA SER A 25 2.91 51.58 -23.25
C SER A 25 3.30 50.15 -22.86
N LEU A 26 3.61 49.93 -21.58
CA LEU A 26 3.84 48.61 -21.02
C LEU A 26 2.49 47.92 -20.85
N HIS A 27 2.19 46.93 -21.70
CA HIS A 27 1.23 45.90 -21.35
C HIS A 27 1.68 45.28 -20.02
N GLN A 28 0.81 45.39 -19.02
CA GLN A 28 1.05 44.91 -17.68
C GLN A 28 0.93 43.38 -17.68
N PHE A 29 1.95 42.70 -18.19
CA PHE A 29 2.12 41.26 -18.01
C PHE A 29 2.51 41.02 -16.56
N THR A 30 1.55 40.54 -15.78
CA THR A 30 1.68 40.28 -14.36
C THR A 30 2.72 39.18 -14.12
N ILE A 31 3.82 39.50 -13.41
CA ILE A 31 4.89 38.57 -13.02
C ILE A 31 4.35 37.31 -12.29
N THR A 32 3.14 37.37 -11.75
CA THR A 32 2.41 36.26 -11.12
C THR A 32 2.06 35.13 -12.10
N GLU A 33 1.80 35.42 -13.38
CA GLU A 33 1.55 34.37 -14.38
C GLU A 33 2.84 33.61 -14.70
N HIS A 34 3.99 34.30 -14.80
CA HIS A 34 5.25 33.61 -15.00
C HIS A 34 5.58 32.67 -13.83
N PHE A 35 5.32 33.03 -12.57
CA PHE A 35 5.56 32.09 -11.46
C PHE A 35 4.60 30.89 -11.42
N ARG A 36 3.37 31.02 -11.93
CA ARG A 36 2.44 29.90 -12.08
C ARG A 36 2.77 29.01 -13.29
N THR A 37 3.21 29.62 -14.40
CA THR A 37 3.59 28.92 -15.63
C THR A 37 4.99 28.29 -15.53
N PHE A 38 5.93 28.87 -14.77
CA PHE A 38 7.26 28.28 -14.54
C PHE A 38 7.23 27.11 -13.55
N ARG A 39 6.26 27.09 -12.61
CA ARG A 39 5.96 25.90 -11.80
C ARG A 39 5.25 24.79 -12.58
N ALA A 40 4.75 25.07 -13.79
CA ALA A 40 4.05 24.13 -14.65
C ALA A 40 4.96 23.39 -15.66
N LEU A 41 6.29 23.53 -15.56
CA LEU A 41 7.23 22.98 -16.55
C LEU A 41 8.12 21.82 -16.04
N VAL A 42 8.02 21.44 -14.76
CA VAL A 42 8.73 20.27 -14.24
C VAL A 42 7.71 19.28 -13.71
N THR A 43 7.35 18.31 -14.55
CA THR A 43 6.61 17.13 -14.14
C THR A 43 7.49 16.31 -13.20
N MET A 44 7.05 16.15 -11.95
CA MET A 44 7.76 15.33 -10.97
C MET A 44 7.82 13.88 -11.44
N LYS A 45 9.04 13.35 -11.57
CA LYS A 45 9.32 11.97 -11.95
C LYS A 45 9.41 11.11 -10.70
N VAL A 46 8.51 10.13 -10.60
CA VAL A 46 8.43 9.21 -9.47
C VAL A 46 8.71 7.80 -9.97
N VAL A 47 9.60 7.09 -9.27
CA VAL A 47 9.78 5.65 -9.46
C VAL A 47 9.31 4.90 -8.22
N VAL A 48 8.53 3.85 -8.44
CA VAL A 48 8.18 2.87 -7.41
C VAL A 48 8.97 1.60 -7.68
N VAL A 49 9.77 1.17 -6.70
CA VAL A 49 10.57 -0.04 -6.79
C VAL A 49 9.81 -1.19 -6.14
N GLY A 50 9.19 -2.04 -6.96
CA GLY A 50 8.46 -3.24 -6.51
C GLY A 50 7.10 -3.41 -7.19
N GLY A 51 6.85 -4.60 -7.74
CA GLY A 51 5.63 -4.97 -8.47
C GLY A 51 4.59 -5.71 -7.62
N GLY A 52 4.78 -5.78 -6.30
CA GLY A 52 3.85 -6.41 -5.36
C GLY A 52 2.75 -5.47 -4.86
N VAL A 53 1.90 -5.96 -3.96
CA VAL A 53 0.71 -5.24 -3.47
C VAL A 53 1.02 -3.86 -2.90
N VAL A 54 2.11 -3.73 -2.13
CA VAL A 54 2.54 -2.45 -1.54
C VAL A 54 2.99 -1.47 -2.62
N GLY A 55 3.77 -1.94 -3.60
CA GLY A 55 4.26 -1.10 -4.69
C GLY A 55 3.13 -0.60 -5.59
N LEU A 56 2.26 -1.50 -6.04
CA LEU A 56 1.15 -1.13 -6.93
C LEU A 56 0.10 -0.26 -6.24
N SER A 57 -0.23 -0.53 -4.98
CA SER A 57 -1.17 0.32 -4.22
C SER A 57 -0.57 1.71 -3.94
N SER A 58 0.72 1.79 -3.61
CA SER A 58 1.42 3.06 -3.43
C SER A 58 1.47 3.87 -4.73
N ALA A 59 1.79 3.23 -5.85
CA ALA A 59 1.77 3.86 -7.17
C ALA A 59 0.38 4.43 -7.51
N LEU A 60 -0.68 3.68 -7.21
CA LEU A 60 -2.05 4.13 -7.47
C LEU A 60 -2.40 5.31 -6.57
N CYS A 61 -2.03 5.24 -5.30
CA CYS A 61 -2.21 6.33 -4.36
C CYS A 61 -1.54 7.61 -4.87
N VAL A 62 -0.26 7.55 -5.24
CA VAL A 62 0.48 8.70 -5.79
C VAL A 62 -0.23 9.24 -7.04
N LYS A 63 -0.62 8.38 -7.97
CA LYS A 63 -1.25 8.83 -9.22
C LYS A 63 -2.62 9.47 -9.01
N GLU A 64 -3.35 9.07 -7.98
CA GLU A 64 -4.63 9.69 -7.60
C GLU A 64 -4.46 11.04 -6.92
N ARG A 65 -3.41 11.24 -6.10
CA ARG A 65 -3.17 12.51 -5.39
C ARG A 65 -2.34 13.49 -6.22
N CYS A 66 -1.52 12.97 -7.13
CA CYS A 66 -0.63 13.73 -8.01
C CYS A 66 -0.82 13.27 -9.47
N PRO A 67 -1.94 13.59 -10.13
CA PRO A 67 -2.24 13.10 -11.47
C PRO A 67 -1.21 13.49 -12.54
N GLN A 68 -0.50 14.61 -12.34
CA GLN A 68 0.52 15.10 -13.26
C GLN A 68 1.90 14.43 -13.08
N ALA A 69 2.11 13.65 -12.01
CA ALA A 69 3.38 12.96 -11.82
C ALA A 69 3.64 11.93 -12.93
N GLU A 70 4.86 11.92 -13.45
CA GLU A 70 5.35 10.90 -14.37
C GLU A 70 5.82 9.71 -13.53
N LEU A 71 5.01 8.64 -13.51
CA LEU A 71 5.25 7.51 -12.62
C LEU A 71 5.69 6.28 -13.41
N THR A 72 6.76 5.64 -12.95
CA THR A 72 7.25 4.35 -13.43
C THR A 72 7.28 3.35 -12.28
N VAL A 73 6.79 2.13 -12.51
CA VAL A 73 6.98 0.99 -11.60
C VAL A 73 8.09 0.11 -12.14
N VAL A 74 9.18 -0.03 -11.40
CA VAL A 74 10.31 -0.90 -11.73
C VAL A 74 10.30 -2.11 -10.81
N ALA A 75 10.34 -3.32 -11.37
CA ALA A 75 10.40 -4.55 -10.57
C ALA A 75 11.08 -5.70 -11.30
N ALA A 76 11.76 -6.58 -10.56
CA ALA A 76 12.30 -7.82 -11.14
C ALA A 76 11.16 -8.78 -11.56
N GLU A 77 10.11 -8.81 -10.76
CA GLU A 77 8.96 -9.70 -10.92
C GLU A 77 7.65 -8.92 -10.73
N PHE A 78 6.65 -9.33 -11.51
CA PHE A 78 5.25 -8.92 -11.40
C PHE A 78 4.40 -10.20 -11.23
N THR A 79 3.09 -10.04 -10.96
CA THR A 79 2.14 -11.16 -10.95
C THR A 79 2.28 -11.99 -12.22
N PRO A 80 2.31 -13.33 -12.13
CA PRO A 80 1.95 -14.17 -10.97
C PRO A 80 3.11 -14.60 -10.07
N ASN A 81 4.25 -13.91 -10.11
CA ASN A 81 5.49 -14.36 -9.47
C ASN A 81 5.88 -13.56 -8.22
N THR A 82 5.00 -12.72 -7.68
CA THR A 82 5.29 -11.97 -6.45
C THR A 82 4.97 -12.80 -5.19
N THR A 83 5.53 -12.41 -4.04
CA THR A 83 5.12 -13.01 -2.75
C THR A 83 3.61 -12.87 -2.50
N GLY A 84 2.98 -11.80 -3.00
CA GLY A 84 1.53 -11.60 -2.90
C GLY A 84 0.74 -12.72 -3.60
N ASP A 85 1.23 -13.25 -4.72
CA ASP A 85 0.54 -14.32 -5.45
C ASP A 85 0.50 -15.66 -4.69
N GLY A 86 1.36 -15.81 -3.67
CA GLY A 86 1.33 -16.93 -2.73
C GLY A 86 0.62 -16.62 -1.40
N ALA A 87 0.17 -15.38 -1.18
CA ALA A 87 -0.47 -14.99 0.07
C ALA A 87 -1.87 -15.61 0.18
N ALA A 88 -2.28 -15.95 1.41
CA ALA A 88 -3.61 -16.51 1.66
C ALA A 88 -4.74 -15.48 1.50
N GLY A 89 -4.45 -14.18 1.65
CA GLY A 89 -5.39 -13.09 1.38
C GLY A 89 -6.24 -12.63 2.57
N ILE A 90 -6.15 -13.27 3.74
CA ILE A 90 -6.91 -12.84 4.92
C ILE A 90 -6.42 -11.49 5.46
N ILE A 91 -7.34 -10.57 5.74
CA ILE A 91 -7.06 -9.31 6.41
C ILE A 91 -7.14 -9.54 7.93
N GLN A 92 -6.04 -9.99 8.51
CA GLN A 92 -5.88 -10.14 9.96
C GLN A 92 -4.42 -9.83 10.32
N PRO A 93 -4.15 -8.87 11.24
CA PRO A 93 -2.78 -8.57 11.67
C PRO A 93 -2.27 -9.64 12.65
N GLN A 94 -1.07 -9.42 13.19
CA GLN A 94 -0.58 -10.21 14.33
C GLN A 94 -1.52 -10.07 15.54
N LEU A 95 -1.47 -11.04 16.46
CA LEU A 95 -2.44 -11.10 17.55
C LEU A 95 -2.28 -9.95 18.56
N TRP A 96 -1.06 -9.70 19.05
CA TRP A 96 -0.81 -8.70 20.10
C TRP A 96 0.40 -7.79 19.84
N ASP A 97 1.38 -8.22 19.05
CA ASP A 97 2.54 -7.40 18.69
C ASP A 97 2.19 -6.48 17.51
N VAL A 98 1.37 -5.47 17.78
CA VAL A 98 0.89 -4.49 16.80
C VAL A 98 0.98 -3.09 17.39
N THR A 99 1.66 -2.20 16.68
CA THR A 99 1.80 -0.78 17.07
C THR A 99 0.51 0.00 16.80
N GLN A 100 0.38 1.18 17.42
CA GLN A 100 -0.77 2.07 17.18
C GLN A 100 -0.85 2.56 15.73
N GLU A 101 0.29 2.69 15.05
CA GLU A 101 0.38 3.08 13.65
C GLU A 101 -0.12 1.96 12.74
N GLU A 102 0.28 0.72 13.00
CA GLU A 102 -0.20 -0.45 12.26
C GLU A 102 -1.71 -0.68 12.43
N LEU A 103 -2.25 -0.45 13.64
CA LEU A 103 -3.70 -0.46 13.86
C LEU A 103 -4.41 0.61 13.04
N THR A 104 -3.81 1.80 12.93
CA THR A 104 -4.37 2.89 12.11
C THR A 104 -4.37 2.52 10.63
N TRP A 105 -3.28 1.95 10.12
CA TRP A 105 -3.19 1.48 8.73
C TRP A 105 -4.14 0.34 8.45
N LEU A 106 -4.31 -0.58 9.41
CA LEU A 106 -5.29 -1.65 9.32
C LEU A 106 -6.70 -1.09 9.22
N GLN A 107 -7.09 -0.13 10.07
CA GLN A 107 -8.39 0.53 9.98
C GLN A 107 -8.60 1.18 8.62
N TRP A 108 -7.63 1.97 8.13
CA TRP A 108 -7.73 2.61 6.81
C TRP A 108 -7.86 1.61 5.67
N THR A 109 -7.11 0.51 5.75
CA THR A 109 -7.18 -0.58 4.77
C THR A 109 -8.55 -1.26 4.82
N PHE A 110 -9.03 -1.59 6.02
CA PHE A 110 -10.32 -2.24 6.23
C PHE A 110 -11.47 -1.35 5.73
N ASP A 111 -11.43 -0.05 5.99
CA ASP A 111 -12.41 0.92 5.50
C ASP A 111 -12.38 1.05 3.97
N HIS A 112 -11.18 1.09 3.38
CA HIS A 112 -11.01 1.14 1.93
C HIS A 112 -11.58 -0.10 1.26
N LEU A 113 -11.21 -1.29 1.75
CA LEU A 113 -11.72 -2.55 1.23
C LEU A 113 -13.22 -2.68 1.47
N SER A 114 -13.73 -2.25 2.62
CA SER A 114 -15.18 -2.23 2.89
C SER A 114 -15.96 -1.34 1.92
N ARG A 115 -15.36 -0.25 1.44
CA ARG A 115 -15.94 0.57 0.37
C ARG A 115 -15.90 -0.15 -0.98
N LEU A 116 -14.77 -0.76 -1.34
CA LEU A 116 -14.64 -1.53 -2.59
C LEU A 116 -15.58 -2.75 -2.62
N TYR A 117 -15.78 -3.41 -1.48
CA TYR A 117 -16.69 -4.54 -1.33
C TYR A 117 -18.12 -4.19 -1.75
N LYS A 118 -18.54 -2.93 -1.54
CA LYS A 118 -19.88 -2.42 -1.92
C LYS A 118 -19.99 -2.02 -3.41
N THR A 119 -18.95 -2.22 -4.19
CA THR A 119 -18.92 -1.92 -5.63
C THR A 119 -18.97 -3.20 -6.46
N GLU A 120 -19.23 -3.04 -7.77
CA GLU A 120 -19.20 -4.15 -8.74
C GLU A 120 -17.80 -4.79 -8.89
N PHE A 121 -16.73 -4.12 -8.43
CA PHE A 121 -15.37 -4.63 -8.53
C PHE A 121 -15.06 -5.74 -7.52
N SER A 122 -15.87 -5.93 -6.47
CA SER A 122 -15.55 -6.81 -5.34
C SER A 122 -15.19 -8.24 -5.77
N SER A 123 -16.04 -8.87 -6.58
CA SER A 123 -15.80 -10.21 -7.11
C SER A 123 -14.61 -10.25 -8.07
N GLN A 124 -14.47 -9.24 -8.93
CA GLN A 124 -13.36 -9.15 -9.89
C GLN A 124 -11.99 -9.11 -9.21
N ILE A 125 -11.89 -8.44 -8.06
CA ILE A 125 -10.62 -8.28 -7.34
C ILE A 125 -10.37 -9.36 -6.29
N GLY A 126 -11.22 -10.38 -6.22
CA GLY A 126 -11.13 -11.43 -5.19
C GLY A 126 -11.33 -10.88 -3.79
N LEU A 127 -12.24 -9.90 -3.63
CA LEU A 127 -12.59 -9.29 -2.34
C LEU A 127 -13.94 -9.81 -1.85
N PHE A 128 -13.94 -10.47 -0.70
CA PHE A 128 -15.16 -11.02 -0.10
C PHE A 128 -15.07 -11.07 1.43
N CYS A 129 -16.23 -11.13 2.09
CA CYS A 129 -16.28 -11.36 3.53
C CYS A 129 -16.06 -12.84 3.84
N GLN A 130 -15.28 -13.11 4.88
CA GLN A 130 -14.99 -14.46 5.34
C GLN A 130 -15.04 -14.51 6.86
N SER A 131 -15.92 -15.36 7.38
CA SER A 131 -16.03 -15.62 8.81
C SER A 131 -15.14 -16.78 9.23
N GLY A 132 -14.78 -16.85 10.50
CA GLY A 132 -14.01 -17.97 11.01
C GLY A 132 -13.55 -17.86 12.44
N TYR A 133 -12.66 -18.78 12.78
CA TYR A 133 -12.28 -19.10 14.15
C TYR A 133 -10.78 -18.85 14.37
N ASN A 134 -10.45 -18.14 15.43
CA ASN A 134 -9.12 -18.19 16.04
C ASN A 134 -9.26 -19.06 17.30
N VAL A 135 -8.48 -20.14 17.43
CA VAL A 135 -8.61 -21.09 18.54
C VAL A 135 -7.31 -21.22 19.33
N PHE A 136 -7.45 -21.35 20.66
CA PHE A 136 -6.37 -21.35 21.65
C PHE A 136 -6.53 -22.50 22.65
N ASP A 137 -5.41 -22.99 23.16
CA ASP A 137 -5.38 -24.04 24.19
C ASP A 137 -5.75 -23.51 25.59
N ARG A 138 -5.76 -22.19 25.78
CA ARG A 138 -6.11 -21.47 27.00
C ARG A 138 -6.73 -20.11 26.71
N GLU A 139 -7.32 -19.51 27.73
CA GLU A 139 -7.81 -18.13 27.68
C GLU A 139 -6.68 -17.14 27.37
N VAL A 140 -7.00 -16.15 26.54
CA VAL A 140 -6.07 -15.10 26.11
C VAL A 140 -6.76 -13.74 26.04
N PRO A 141 -6.01 -12.62 26.21
CA PRO A 141 -6.55 -11.28 26.08
C PRO A 141 -7.08 -11.03 24.67
N ASP A 142 -8.16 -10.25 24.56
CA ASP A 142 -8.66 -9.80 23.27
C ASP A 142 -7.55 -9.15 22.41
N PRO A 143 -7.61 -9.30 21.08
CA PRO A 143 -6.68 -8.63 20.21
C PRO A 143 -7.02 -7.12 20.11
N PRO A 144 -6.02 -6.25 19.91
CA PRO A 144 -6.24 -4.81 19.82
C PRO A 144 -7.07 -4.38 18.60
N TRP A 145 -7.19 -5.25 17.60
CA TRP A 145 -7.95 -5.03 16.36
C TRP A 145 -9.38 -5.57 16.40
N LYS A 146 -9.86 -6.03 17.56
CA LYS A 146 -11.20 -6.66 17.71
C LYS A 146 -12.36 -5.80 17.19
N ASP A 147 -12.24 -4.48 17.33
CA ASP A 147 -13.28 -3.52 16.95
C ASP A 147 -13.20 -3.09 15.47
N ILE A 148 -12.13 -3.49 14.77
CA ILE A 148 -11.96 -3.21 13.33
C ILE A 148 -12.70 -4.26 12.50
N VAL A 149 -12.65 -5.52 12.91
CA VAL A 149 -13.34 -6.63 12.25
C VAL A 149 -14.81 -6.67 12.61
N HIS A 150 -15.60 -7.42 11.85
CA HIS A 150 -17.04 -7.53 12.09
C HIS A 150 -17.36 -8.67 13.06
N GLY A 151 -18.25 -8.40 14.02
CA GLY A 151 -18.85 -9.42 14.87
C GLY A 151 -17.87 -10.19 15.75
N PHE A 152 -16.79 -9.53 16.21
CA PHE A 152 -15.88 -10.14 17.16
C PHE A 152 -16.62 -10.57 18.42
N ARG A 153 -16.40 -11.83 18.81
CA ARG A 153 -16.91 -12.40 20.06
C ARG A 153 -16.08 -13.60 20.46
N HIS A 154 -16.17 -13.98 21.73
CA HIS A 154 -15.62 -15.24 22.20
C HIS A 154 -16.49 -16.41 21.74
N LEU A 155 -15.89 -17.59 21.63
CA LEU A 155 -16.62 -18.81 21.35
C LEU A 155 -17.46 -19.22 22.55
N THR A 156 -18.67 -19.69 22.26
CA THR A 156 -19.47 -20.40 23.27
C THR A 156 -18.84 -21.75 23.61
N GLY A 157 -19.20 -22.32 24.76
CA GLY A 157 -18.73 -23.66 25.13
C GLY A 157 -19.07 -24.73 24.09
N GLU A 158 -20.23 -24.63 23.43
CA GLU A 158 -20.63 -25.53 22.34
C GLU A 158 -19.79 -25.36 21.06
N GLU A 159 -19.36 -24.13 20.75
CA GLU A 159 -18.46 -23.89 19.63
C GLU A 159 -17.04 -24.38 19.91
N ALA A 160 -16.53 -24.17 21.13
CA ALA A 160 -15.21 -24.64 21.52
C ALA A 160 -15.10 -26.17 21.42
N LYS A 161 -16.16 -26.92 21.77
CA LYS A 161 -16.22 -28.38 21.65
C LYS A 161 -16.00 -28.90 20.22
N LYS A 162 -16.16 -28.06 19.19
CA LYS A 162 -15.90 -28.44 17.78
C LYS A 162 -14.40 -28.61 17.48
N PHE A 163 -13.53 -28.11 18.35
CA PHE A 163 -12.08 -28.06 18.12
C PHE A 163 -11.34 -28.82 19.23
N PRO A 164 -11.20 -30.15 19.11
CA PRO A 164 -10.45 -30.95 20.08
C PRO A 164 -9.03 -30.41 20.28
N GLY A 165 -8.60 -30.29 21.54
CA GLY A 165 -7.29 -29.73 21.90
C GLY A 165 -7.29 -28.20 22.11
N TYR A 166 -8.40 -27.52 21.84
CA TYR A 166 -8.57 -26.09 22.10
C TYR A 166 -9.70 -25.88 23.12
N SER A 167 -9.47 -24.97 24.07
CA SER A 167 -10.42 -24.67 25.15
C SER A 167 -11.02 -23.27 25.06
N TYR A 168 -10.46 -22.41 24.21
CA TYR A 168 -10.82 -21.02 24.06
C TYR A 168 -10.74 -20.57 22.61
N GLY A 169 -11.42 -19.47 22.25
CA GLY A 169 -11.36 -18.95 20.89
C GLY A 169 -12.17 -17.69 20.67
N TRP A 170 -11.97 -17.12 19.48
CA TRP A 170 -12.74 -16.00 18.96
C TRP A 170 -13.41 -16.38 17.64
N PHE A 171 -14.60 -15.82 17.42
CA PHE A 171 -15.26 -15.81 16.13
C PHE A 171 -15.27 -14.38 15.58
N THR A 172 -14.91 -14.23 14.32
CA THR A 172 -14.94 -12.94 13.62
C THR A 172 -15.36 -13.13 12.17
N THR A 173 -15.85 -12.04 11.57
CA THR A 173 -15.95 -11.86 10.12
C THR A 173 -14.95 -10.81 9.70
N THR A 174 -14.05 -11.16 8.79
CA THR A 174 -13.08 -10.22 8.19
C THR A 174 -13.23 -10.19 6.68
N LEU A 175 -12.38 -9.43 6.00
CA LEU A 175 -12.27 -9.39 4.56
C LEU A 175 -11.14 -10.31 4.09
N MET A 176 -11.34 -10.91 2.92
CA MET A 176 -10.33 -11.61 2.14
C MET A 176 -10.03 -10.77 0.91
N LEU A 177 -8.76 -10.71 0.51
CA LEU A 177 -8.30 -10.06 -0.72
C LEU A 177 -7.28 -10.92 -1.44
N GLU A 178 -7.70 -11.52 -2.55
CA GLU A 178 -6.83 -12.38 -3.34
C GLU A 178 -5.90 -11.56 -4.23
N CYS A 179 -4.61 -11.53 -3.89
CA CYS A 179 -3.62 -10.79 -4.67
C CYS A 179 -3.53 -11.26 -6.13
N ARG A 180 -3.80 -12.54 -6.43
CA ARG A 180 -3.83 -13.05 -7.81
C ARG A 180 -4.86 -12.35 -8.70
N SER A 181 -5.93 -11.84 -8.11
CA SER A 181 -7.00 -11.10 -8.79
C SER A 181 -6.80 -9.58 -8.64
N TYR A 182 -6.36 -9.14 -7.45
CA TYR A 182 -6.18 -7.73 -7.14
C TYR A 182 -4.98 -7.08 -7.84
N LEU A 183 -3.84 -7.77 -7.96
CA LEU A 183 -2.63 -7.22 -8.59
C LEU A 183 -2.80 -6.95 -10.10
N PRO A 184 -3.44 -7.84 -10.90
CA PRO A 184 -3.81 -7.51 -12.27
C PRO A 184 -4.74 -6.29 -12.36
N TRP A 185 -5.72 -6.19 -11.46
CA TRP A 185 -6.64 -5.05 -11.42
C TRP A 185 -5.91 -3.73 -11.13
N LEU A 186 -5.03 -3.69 -10.13
CA LEU A 186 -4.20 -2.52 -9.84
C LEU A 186 -3.32 -2.14 -11.03
N THR A 187 -2.66 -3.14 -11.65
CA THR A 187 -1.83 -2.94 -12.83
C THR A 187 -2.62 -2.30 -13.97
N GLN A 188 -3.83 -2.79 -14.23
CA GLN A 188 -4.69 -2.25 -15.28
C GLN A 188 -5.09 -0.79 -15.00
N ARG A 189 -5.51 -0.48 -13.76
CA ARG A 189 -5.84 0.91 -13.39
C ARG A 189 -4.66 1.87 -13.52
N LEU A 190 -3.46 1.40 -13.20
CA LEU A 190 -2.24 2.17 -13.34
C LEU A 190 -1.91 2.43 -14.81
N LYS A 191 -2.02 1.41 -15.68
CA LYS A 191 -1.85 1.57 -17.13
C LYS A 191 -2.84 2.55 -17.73
N GLU A 192 -4.10 2.50 -17.33
CA GLU A 192 -5.15 3.46 -17.73
C GLU A 192 -4.81 4.90 -17.31
N LYS A 193 -4.05 5.07 -16.24
CA LYS A 193 -3.54 6.37 -15.77
C LYS A 193 -2.20 6.76 -16.39
N GLY A 194 -1.70 6.02 -17.37
CA GLY A 194 -0.46 6.30 -18.09
C GLY A 194 0.81 5.98 -17.31
N VAL A 195 0.73 5.11 -16.29
CA VAL A 195 1.91 4.65 -15.54
C VAL A 195 2.72 3.69 -16.39
N LYS A 196 4.04 3.90 -16.43
CA LYS A 196 4.99 3.03 -17.13
C LYS A 196 5.40 1.86 -16.24
N PHE A 197 5.67 0.71 -16.85
CA PHE A 197 6.11 -0.50 -16.16
C PHE A 197 7.39 -1.00 -16.79
N GLU A 198 8.40 -1.27 -15.95
CA GLU A 198 9.69 -1.79 -16.37
C GLU A 198 10.00 -3.07 -15.60
N GLN A 199 10.12 -4.18 -16.32
CA GLN A 199 10.54 -5.44 -15.73
C GLN A 199 12.07 -5.57 -15.81
N ARG A 200 12.75 -5.18 -14.74
CA ARG A 200 14.19 -5.36 -14.57
C ARG A 200 14.56 -5.48 -13.10
N LYS A 201 15.64 -6.22 -12.84
CA LYS A 201 16.27 -6.25 -11.52
C LYS A 201 17.24 -5.07 -11.39
N ILE A 202 17.14 -4.33 -10.30
CA ILE A 202 18.14 -3.32 -9.92
C ILE A 202 19.06 -3.90 -8.84
N ALA A 203 20.35 -3.61 -8.94
CA ALA A 203 21.36 -3.99 -7.95
C ALA A 203 21.53 -2.93 -6.85
N SER A 204 21.16 -1.68 -7.13
CA SER A 204 21.22 -0.56 -6.18
C SER A 204 20.16 0.49 -6.49
N LEU A 205 19.75 1.30 -5.49
CA LEU A 205 18.87 2.44 -5.74
C LEU A 205 19.53 3.53 -6.60
N SER A 206 20.86 3.63 -6.61
CA SER A 206 21.59 4.59 -7.44
C SER A 206 21.32 4.44 -8.94
N GLU A 207 20.92 3.26 -9.40
CA GLU A 207 20.52 3.04 -10.80
C GLU A 207 19.22 3.75 -11.22
N VAL A 208 18.45 4.27 -10.26
CA VAL A 208 17.23 5.02 -10.52
C VAL A 208 17.27 6.42 -9.92
N CYS A 209 18.12 6.69 -8.92
CA CYS A 209 18.19 8.01 -8.29
C CYS A 209 18.62 9.15 -9.23
N SER A 210 19.31 8.86 -10.36
CA SER A 210 19.70 9.89 -11.33
C SER A 210 18.55 10.36 -12.22
N ASP A 211 17.56 9.51 -12.44
CA ASP A 211 16.55 9.69 -13.49
C ASP A 211 15.19 10.13 -12.93
N TYR A 212 15.01 10.01 -11.61
CA TYR A 212 13.75 10.27 -10.91
C TYR A 212 13.97 11.21 -9.72
N ASP A 213 13.02 12.11 -9.49
CA ASP A 213 13.03 13.06 -8.38
C ASP A 213 12.67 12.39 -7.05
N VAL A 214 11.83 11.34 -7.10
CA VAL A 214 11.35 10.61 -5.92
C VAL A 214 11.43 9.10 -6.16
N VAL A 215 12.03 8.40 -5.20
CA VAL A 215 12.07 6.93 -5.16
C VAL A 215 11.20 6.43 -4.02
N ILE A 216 10.19 5.62 -4.35
CA ILE A 216 9.34 4.92 -3.38
C ILE A 216 9.81 3.47 -3.33
N ASN A 217 10.46 3.11 -2.23
CA ASN A 217 10.99 1.77 -2.03
C ASN A 217 9.92 0.80 -1.52
N CYS A 218 9.52 -0.16 -2.36
CA CYS A 218 8.57 -1.22 -2.04
C CYS A 218 9.14 -2.62 -2.38
N CYS A 219 10.46 -2.80 -2.27
CA CYS A 219 11.14 -4.03 -2.73
C CYS A 219 10.98 -5.25 -1.81
N GLY A 220 10.25 -5.10 -0.69
CA GLY A 220 9.94 -6.18 0.26
C GLY A 220 11.20 -6.88 0.77
N LEU A 221 11.22 -8.22 0.69
CA LEU A 221 12.35 -9.04 1.15
C LEU A 221 13.68 -8.66 0.49
N SER A 222 13.66 -8.10 -0.72
CA SER A 222 14.88 -7.70 -1.43
C SER A 222 15.59 -6.53 -0.74
N ALA A 223 14.94 -5.78 0.15
CA ALA A 223 15.55 -4.70 0.94
C ALA A 223 16.77 -5.19 1.73
N ARG A 224 16.74 -6.46 2.17
CA ARG A 224 17.88 -7.11 2.82
C ARG A 224 19.16 -7.02 2.00
N THR A 225 19.05 -7.19 0.69
CA THR A 225 20.19 -7.17 -0.24
C THR A 225 20.40 -5.81 -0.88
N LEU A 226 19.32 -5.15 -1.32
CA LEU A 226 19.34 -3.88 -2.04
C LEU A 226 19.76 -2.70 -1.15
N LEU A 227 19.42 -2.74 0.14
CA LEU A 227 19.67 -1.69 1.12
C LEU A 227 20.53 -2.16 2.31
N ASN A 228 21.04 -3.39 2.26
CA ASN A 228 21.76 -4.01 3.36
C ASN A 228 20.98 -4.01 4.69
N ASP A 229 19.64 -4.11 4.64
CA ASP A 229 18.80 -4.12 5.83
C ASP A 229 18.80 -5.51 6.49
N GLN A 230 19.64 -5.68 7.50
CA GLN A 230 19.77 -6.94 8.23
C GLN A 230 18.56 -7.26 9.12
N GLY A 231 17.70 -6.28 9.40
CA GLY A 231 16.44 -6.47 10.13
C GLY A 231 15.40 -7.23 9.32
N VAL A 232 15.47 -7.17 7.99
CA VAL A 232 14.60 -7.93 7.10
C VAL A 232 15.04 -9.40 7.05
N LYS A 233 14.13 -10.31 7.44
CA LYS A 233 14.35 -11.76 7.50
C LYS A 233 13.26 -12.49 6.68
N PRO A 234 13.59 -13.58 5.97
CA PRO A 234 12.59 -14.37 5.27
C PRO A 234 11.76 -15.21 6.25
N GLY A 235 10.43 -15.05 6.22
CA GLY A 235 9.48 -15.98 6.83
C GLY A 235 8.97 -16.96 5.79
N ARG A 236 9.35 -18.25 5.89
CA ARG A 236 8.91 -19.27 4.92
C ARG A 236 7.52 -19.78 5.28
N GLY A 237 6.52 -19.38 4.51
CA GLY A 237 5.19 -19.99 4.51
C GLY A 237 5.07 -21.07 3.43
N GLN A 238 4.37 -22.16 3.73
CA GLN A 238 4.04 -23.20 2.76
C GLN A 238 2.54 -23.45 2.77
N ILE A 239 1.93 -23.45 1.59
CA ILE A 239 0.49 -23.65 1.42
C ILE A 239 0.22 -24.91 0.60
N VAL A 240 -0.90 -25.57 0.91
CA VAL A 240 -1.48 -26.64 0.08
C VAL A 240 -2.85 -26.18 -0.35
N ARG A 241 -3.11 -26.19 -1.67
CA ARG A 241 -4.42 -25.85 -2.23
C ARG A 241 -5.21 -27.14 -2.43
N VAL A 242 -6.42 -27.17 -1.89
CA VAL A 242 -7.31 -28.34 -1.92
C VAL A 242 -8.69 -27.93 -2.42
N HIS A 243 -9.38 -28.81 -3.12
CA HIS A 243 -10.78 -28.59 -3.49
C HIS A 243 -11.69 -29.11 -2.37
N ALA A 244 -12.13 -28.23 -1.48
CA ALA A 244 -13.00 -28.55 -0.35
C ALA A 244 -14.12 -27.50 -0.21
N PRO A 245 -15.05 -27.41 -1.18
CA PRO A 245 -16.03 -26.32 -1.26
C PRO A 245 -17.00 -26.27 -0.06
N TRP A 246 -17.10 -27.33 0.74
CA TRP A 246 -17.90 -27.36 1.97
C TRP A 246 -17.26 -26.62 3.15
N ILE A 247 -15.97 -26.29 3.09
CA ILE A 247 -15.30 -25.48 4.11
C ILE A 247 -15.65 -24.01 3.86
N LYS A 248 -16.45 -23.44 4.78
CA LYS A 248 -16.99 -22.06 4.67
C LYS A 248 -16.47 -21.10 5.73
N HIS A 249 -15.64 -21.57 6.66
CA HIS A 249 -15.06 -20.76 7.73
C HIS A 249 -13.55 -20.93 7.73
N PHE A 250 -12.81 -19.84 7.95
CA PHE A 250 -11.38 -19.97 8.24
C PHE A 250 -11.19 -20.58 9.63
N LEU A 251 -10.06 -21.26 9.83
CA LEU A 251 -9.60 -21.76 11.11
C LEU A 251 -8.12 -21.39 11.26
N LEU A 252 -7.81 -20.58 12.25
CA LEU A 252 -6.45 -20.22 12.66
C LEU A 252 -6.22 -20.85 14.02
N THR A 253 -5.27 -21.78 14.07
CA THR A 253 -4.81 -22.33 15.34
C THR A 253 -3.66 -21.49 15.86
N HIS A 254 -3.48 -21.45 17.18
CA HIS A 254 -2.39 -20.68 17.80
C HIS A 254 -1.68 -21.51 18.85
N ASN A 255 -0.38 -21.70 18.66
CA ASN A 255 0.51 -22.26 19.66
C ASN A 255 1.28 -21.13 20.36
N LEU A 256 0.84 -20.80 21.58
CA LEU A 256 1.42 -19.74 22.40
C LEU A 256 2.76 -20.10 23.04
N SER A 257 3.21 -21.35 22.92
CA SER A 257 4.52 -21.79 23.45
C SER A 257 5.68 -21.58 22.47
N THR A 258 5.38 -21.20 21.23
CA THR A 258 6.38 -20.99 20.18
C THR A 258 6.43 -19.52 19.77
N THR A 259 7.63 -18.98 19.60
CA THR A 259 7.87 -17.59 19.15
C THR A 259 7.75 -17.41 17.62
N TYR A 260 7.49 -18.49 16.88
CA TYR A 260 7.44 -18.48 15.41
C TYR A 260 6.04 -18.89 14.94
N TYR A 261 5.61 -18.36 13.79
CA TYR A 261 4.41 -18.77 13.07
C TYR A 261 4.50 -20.25 12.64
N ASN A 262 4.20 -21.16 13.56
CA ASN A 262 4.24 -22.61 13.35
C ASN A 262 2.86 -23.26 13.55
N SER A 263 1.80 -22.45 13.48
CA SER A 263 0.44 -22.95 13.67
C SER A 263 -0.26 -23.08 12.32
N PRO A 264 -0.83 -24.27 12.01
CA PRO A 264 -1.54 -24.48 10.77
C PRO A 264 -2.81 -23.61 10.72
N TYR A 265 -3.18 -23.23 9.50
CA TYR A 265 -4.43 -22.54 9.23
C TYR A 265 -5.13 -23.15 8.03
N ILE A 266 -6.46 -23.00 8.02
CA ILE A 266 -7.33 -23.32 6.90
C ILE A 266 -8.03 -22.03 6.53
N ILE A 267 -7.87 -21.58 5.29
CA ILE A 267 -8.52 -20.38 4.77
C ILE A 267 -9.32 -20.80 3.53
N PRO A 268 -10.65 -20.71 3.57
CA PRO A 268 -11.48 -20.90 2.39
C PRO A 268 -11.34 -19.69 1.45
N GLY A 269 -11.27 -19.98 0.15
CA GLY A 269 -11.10 -19.03 -0.95
C GLY A 269 -11.08 -19.77 -2.27
#